data_AF-A0A2D4PHN7-F1
#
_entry.id   AF-A0A2D4PHN7-F1
#
_cell.length_a   1.000
_cell.length_b   1.000
_cell.length_c   1.000
_cell.angle_alpha   90.00
_cell.angle_beta   90.00
_cell.angle_gamma   90.00
#
_symmetry.space_group_name_H-M   'P 1'
#
loop_
_entity.id
_entity.type
_entity.pdbx_description
1 polymer ?
#
loop_
_entity_poly.entity_id
_entity_poly.type
_entity_poly.pdbx_seq_one_letter_code
_entity_poly.pdbx_strand_id
1 'polypeptide(L)'
;MPDVVQTRQQAYRDKLAQQQAAAAAAAAASTNQQGSTKNGENTANGEENGAHTIANNHTDMMEVDGDVEIPPNKAVVLRGHESEVFICAWNPVSDLLASGYAFLKKLKM
;
A
#
# COMPACT_ATOMS: atom_id res chain seq x y z
N MET A 1 -17.85 -12.58 -23.02
CA MET A 1 -16.92 -12.57 -21.88
C MET A 1 -17.77 -12.87 -20.65
N PRO A 2 -17.63 -14.03 -19.98
CA PRO A 2 -18.38 -14.30 -18.77
C PRO A 2 -18.01 -13.27 -17.69
N ASP A 3 -18.99 -12.84 -16.90
CA ASP A 3 -18.86 -11.74 -15.96
C ASP A 3 -17.98 -12.14 -14.76
N VAL A 4 -16.82 -11.49 -14.64
CA VAL A 4 -15.84 -11.71 -13.56
C VAL A 4 -16.42 -11.52 -12.16
N VAL A 5 -17.49 -10.73 -12.02
CA VAL A 5 -18.19 -10.54 -10.74
C VAL A 5 -18.92 -11.82 -10.35
N GLN A 6 -19.55 -12.48 -11.32
CA GLN A 6 -20.32 -13.71 -11.11
C GLN A 6 -19.40 -14.87 -10.68
N THR A 7 -18.23 -14.98 -11.32
CA THR A 7 -17.20 -15.96 -10.93
C THR A 7 -16.65 -15.68 -9.52
N ARG A 8 -16.39 -14.41 -9.18
CA ARG A 8 -15.91 -14.05 -7.84
C ARG A 8 -16.96 -14.38 -6.77
N GLN A 9 -18.23 -14.08 -7.03
CA GLN A 9 -19.30 -14.36 -6.08
C GLN A 9 -19.51 -15.87 -5.85
N GLN A 10 -19.38 -16.68 -6.90
CA GLN A 10 -19.46 -18.13 -6.79
C GLN A 10 -18.30 -18.70 -5.94
N ALA A 11 -17.07 -18.26 -6.19
CA ALA A 11 -15.90 -18.71 -5.41
C ALA A 11 -15.99 -18.34 -3.92
N TYR A 12 -16.58 -17.19 -3.59
CA TYR A 12 -16.82 -16.81 -2.19
C TYR A 12 -17.84 -17.72 -1.50
N ARG A 13 -18.91 -18.11 -2.21
CA ARG A 13 -19.91 -19.03 -1.66
C ARG A 13 -19.33 -20.43 -1.44
N ASP A 14 -18.52 -20.90 -2.37
CA ASP A 14 -17.90 -22.23 -2.28
C ASP A 14 -16.89 -22.27 -1.12
N LYS A 15 -16.07 -21.23 -0.93
CA LYS A 15 -15.17 -21.11 0.23
C LYS A 15 -15.91 -21.14 1.56
N LEU A 16 -17.05 -20.43 1.66
CA LEU A 16 -17.83 -20.38 2.89
C LEU A 16 -18.49 -21.74 3.22
N ALA A 17 -19.02 -22.42 2.20
CA ALA A 17 -19.56 -23.77 2.36
C ALA A 17 -18.49 -24.79 2.76
N GLN A 18 -17.29 -24.69 2.19
CA GLN A 18 -16.16 -25.57 2.52
C GLN A 18 -15.65 -25.32 3.94
N GLN A 19 -15.67 -24.07 4.41
CA GLN A 19 -15.32 -23.73 5.80
C GLN A 19 -16.38 -24.22 6.80
N GLN A 20 -17.67 -24.10 6.49
CA GLN A 20 -18.74 -24.65 7.34
C GLN A 20 -18.73 -26.18 7.37
N ALA A 21 -18.41 -26.86 6.27
CA ALA A 21 -18.25 -28.31 6.25
C ALA A 21 -17.03 -28.79 7.07
N ALA A 22 -15.92 -28.05 7.03
CA ALA A 22 -14.74 -28.35 7.86
C ALA A 22 -14.99 -28.11 9.36
N ALA A 23 -15.77 -27.08 9.71
CA ALA A 23 -16.16 -26.80 11.10
C ALA A 23 -17.15 -27.83 11.67
N ALA A 24 -18.06 -28.37 10.86
CA ALA A 24 -18.99 -29.43 11.27
C ALA A 24 -18.28 -30.78 11.54
N ALA A 25 -17.14 -31.05 10.88
CA ALA A 25 -16.33 -32.23 11.14
C ALA A 25 -15.46 -32.12 12.42
N ALA A 26 -15.17 -30.90 12.88
CA ALA A 26 -14.33 -30.64 14.06
C ALA A 26 -15.08 -30.67 15.41
N ALA A 27 -16.42 -30.73 15.40
CA ALA A 27 -17.24 -30.76 16.62
C ALA A 27 -17.31 -32.13 17.33
N ALA A 28 -16.69 -33.18 16.79
CA ALA A 28 -16.80 -34.55 17.32
C ALA A 28 -15.55 -35.10 18.05
N ALA A 29 -14.45 -34.35 18.19
CA ALA A 29 -13.26 -34.86 18.86
C ALA A 29 -12.58 -33.78 19.73
N SER A 30 -13.14 -33.55 20.92
CA SER A 30 -12.34 -33.06 22.02
C SER A 30 -11.43 -34.19 22.52
N THR A 31 -10.18 -33.84 22.82
CA THR A 31 -9.21 -34.51 23.71
C THR A 31 -7.90 -34.93 23.01
N ASN A 32 -6.80 -34.43 23.58
CA ASN A 32 -5.39 -34.87 23.52
C ASN A 32 -4.43 -34.28 22.47
N GLN A 33 -3.67 -33.29 22.96
CA GLN A 33 -2.21 -33.25 23.05
C GLN A 33 -1.33 -33.79 21.90
N GLN A 34 -0.50 -32.86 21.41
CA GLN A 34 0.97 -32.98 21.35
C GLN A 34 1.64 -33.58 20.09
N GLY A 35 2.30 -32.69 19.32
CA GLY A 35 3.70 -32.88 18.92
C GLY A 35 4.00 -33.41 17.51
N SER A 36 5.06 -32.83 16.92
CA SER A 36 5.94 -33.36 15.86
C SER A 36 5.53 -33.23 14.38
N THR A 37 6.08 -32.16 13.77
CA THR A 37 6.93 -32.14 12.56
C THR A 37 6.92 -33.35 11.60
N LYS A 38 6.66 -33.10 10.31
CA LYS A 38 7.58 -33.41 9.19
C LYS A 38 7.19 -32.65 7.92
N ASN A 39 7.99 -31.63 7.59
CA ASN A 39 7.95 -30.88 6.32
C ASN A 39 8.62 -31.73 5.22
N GLY A 40 8.05 -31.72 4.01
CA GLY A 40 8.62 -32.33 2.80
C GLY A 40 8.88 -31.23 1.77
N GLU A 41 10.15 -31.08 1.40
CA GLU A 41 10.77 -29.97 0.68
C GLU A 41 10.17 -29.67 -0.70
N ASN A 42 10.03 -28.37 -1.02
CA ASN A 42 10.40 -27.86 -2.33
C ASN A 42 11.08 -26.49 -2.16
N THR A 43 12.39 -26.49 -2.42
CA THR A 43 13.29 -25.35 -2.28
C THR A 43 13.11 -24.36 -3.43
N ALA A 44 12.70 -23.13 -3.13
CA ALA A 44 13.12 -21.95 -3.86
C ALA A 44 12.96 -20.70 -2.99
N ASN A 45 14.09 -20.04 -2.75
CA ASN A 45 14.27 -18.71 -2.16
C ASN A 45 13.99 -18.51 -0.66
N GLY A 46 15.11 -18.34 0.06
CA GLY A 46 15.31 -17.16 0.89
C GLY A 46 14.74 -17.26 2.29
N GLU A 47 15.56 -17.79 3.19
CA GLU A 47 15.39 -17.64 4.63
C GLU A 47 15.35 -16.16 5.02
N GLU A 48 14.19 -15.66 5.42
CA GLU A 48 14.14 -14.80 6.61
C GLU A 48 13.20 -15.45 7.62
N ASN A 49 13.78 -16.38 8.38
CA ASN A 49 13.23 -16.83 9.64
C ASN A 49 13.14 -15.65 10.61
N GLY A 50 11.98 -15.51 11.24
CA GLY A 50 11.94 -15.22 12.66
C GLY A 50 11.67 -13.77 13.04
N ALA A 51 10.38 -13.47 13.20
CA ALA A 51 9.88 -12.51 14.18
C ALA A 51 10.48 -11.09 14.11
N HIS A 52 9.96 -10.27 13.20
CA HIS A 52 9.73 -8.88 13.58
C HIS A 52 8.70 -8.89 14.72
N THR A 53 9.18 -9.03 15.95
CA THR A 53 8.43 -8.55 17.10
C THR A 53 8.16 -7.08 16.80
N ILE A 54 6.93 -6.77 16.38
CA ILE A 54 6.42 -5.41 16.42
C ILE A 54 6.30 -5.10 17.91
N ALA A 55 7.44 -4.87 18.56
CA ALA A 55 7.47 -4.21 19.83
C ALA A 55 6.73 -2.91 19.58
N ASN A 56 5.63 -2.74 20.30
CA ASN A 56 4.68 -1.64 20.24
C ASN A 56 5.35 -0.33 20.69
N ASN A 57 6.43 0.06 20.02
CA ASN A 57 7.24 1.26 20.23
C ASN A 57 6.76 2.43 19.36
N HIS A 58 5.69 2.26 18.57
CA HIS A 58 5.03 3.41 17.96
C HIS A 58 4.12 4.17 18.97
N THR A 59 4.56 4.25 20.24
CA THR A 59 4.08 5.23 21.23
C THR A 59 5.03 6.42 21.32
N ASP A 60 6.10 6.45 20.51
CA ASP A 60 6.76 7.70 20.18
C ASP A 60 5.79 8.52 19.33
N MET A 61 4.89 9.20 20.04
CA MET A 61 4.20 10.41 19.61
C MET A 61 5.23 11.18 18.80
N MET A 62 5.05 11.28 17.47
CA MET A 62 5.89 12.16 16.68
C MET A 62 5.79 13.52 17.35
N GLU A 63 6.87 13.95 18.01
CA GLU A 63 7.03 15.32 18.42
C GLU A 63 6.98 16.09 17.11
N VAL A 64 5.81 16.65 16.81
CA VAL A 64 5.67 17.62 15.74
C VAL A 64 6.46 18.81 16.24
N ASP A 65 7.75 18.82 15.91
CA ASP A 65 8.62 19.98 16.10
C ASP A 65 7.84 21.18 15.55
N GLY A 66 7.45 22.08 16.46
CA GLY A 66 6.54 23.17 16.18
C GLY A 66 7.03 24.04 15.04
N ASP A 67 6.10 24.54 14.23
CA ASP A 67 6.27 25.60 13.21
C ASP A 67 7.68 25.70 12.62
N VAL A 68 8.11 24.69 11.87
CA VAL A 68 9.26 24.84 10.97
C VAL A 68 8.81 25.68 9.76
N GLU A 69 8.60 26.98 9.99
CA GLU A 69 8.31 27.96 8.95
C GLU A 69 9.59 28.24 8.16
N ILE A 70 9.56 28.00 6.84
CA ILE A 70 10.71 28.27 5.97
C ILE A 70 10.88 29.80 5.86
N PRO A 71 12.02 30.36 6.27
CA PRO A 71 12.26 31.79 6.18
C PRO A 71 12.10 32.32 4.74
N PRO A 72 11.51 33.51 4.51
CA PRO A 72 11.26 34.04 3.17
C PRO A 72 12.51 34.20 2.29
N ASN A 73 13.69 34.39 2.90
CA ASN A 73 14.97 34.47 2.19
C ASN A 73 15.47 33.11 1.65
N LYS A 74 14.87 32.00 2.07
CA LYS A 74 15.13 30.64 1.58
C LYS A 74 14.02 30.11 0.67
N ALA A 75 12.93 30.85 0.52
CA ALA A 75 11.85 30.52 -0.39
C ALA A 75 11.97 31.36 -1.67
N VAL A 76 11.68 30.76 -2.82
CA VAL A 76 11.72 31.44 -4.11
C VAL A 76 10.37 31.32 -4.79
N VAL A 77 9.82 32.46 -5.22
CA VAL A 77 8.57 32.52 -6.00
C VAL A 77 8.90 32.58 -7.48
N LEU A 78 8.63 31.49 -8.20
CA LEU A 78 8.84 31.41 -9.65
C LEU A 78 7.59 31.94 -10.39
N ARG A 79 7.66 33.18 -10.87
CA ARG A 79 6.60 33.83 -11.66
C ARG A 79 6.83 33.62 -13.16
N GLY A 80 5.76 33.59 -13.94
CA GLY A 80 5.84 33.54 -15.41
C GLY A 80 4.69 32.78 -16.07
N HIS A 81 4.07 31.84 -15.37
CA HIS A 81 2.83 31.24 -15.84
C HIS A 81 1.69 32.25 -15.73
N GLU A 82 1.03 32.51 -16.86
CA GLU A 82 -0.15 33.37 -16.94
C GLU A 82 -1.45 32.62 -16.60
N SER A 83 -1.35 31.30 -16.39
CA SER A 83 -2.47 30.42 -16.00
C SER A 83 -2.08 29.57 -14.79
N GLU A 84 -3.06 28.85 -14.26
CA GLU A 84 -2.90 27.89 -13.16
C GLU A 84 -1.86 26.80 -13.49
N VAL A 85 -1.05 26.47 -12.48
CA VAL A 85 0.01 25.44 -12.54
C VAL A 85 -0.52 24.17 -11.88
N PHE A 86 -0.65 23.10 -12.64
CA PHE A 86 -1.27 21.85 -12.16
C PHE A 86 -0.26 20.77 -11.77
N ILE A 87 0.98 20.91 -12.25
CA ILE A 87 2.02 19.91 -12.02
C ILE A 87 3.39 20.58 -11.90
N CYS A 88 4.22 20.05 -11.01
CA CYS A 88 5.64 20.34 -10.97
C CYS A 88 6.43 19.06 -10.68
N ALA A 89 7.64 18.96 -11.21
CA ALA A 89 8.55 17.84 -10.97
C ALA A 89 10.01 18.29 -11.05
N TRP A 90 10.82 17.83 -10.10
CA TRP A 90 12.26 18.03 -10.12
C TRP A 90 12.96 17.02 -11.04
N ASN A 91 14.02 17.46 -11.70
CA ASN A 91 14.97 16.55 -12.33
C ASN A 91 15.74 15.80 -11.24
N PRO A 92 15.87 14.46 -11.30
CA PRO A 92 16.54 13.68 -10.24
C PRO A 92 18.07 13.85 -10.18
N VAL A 93 18.68 14.46 -11.20
CA VAL A 93 20.15 14.59 -11.31
C VAL A 93 20.62 16.03 -11.13
N SER A 94 19.80 17.01 -11.51
CA SER A 94 20.17 18.43 -11.47
C SER A 94 19.09 19.29 -10.86
N ASP A 95 19.47 20.47 -10.38
CA ASP A 95 18.57 21.45 -9.76
C ASP A 95 17.72 22.18 -10.82
N LEU A 96 16.88 21.43 -11.52
CA LEU A 96 15.94 21.91 -12.52
C LEU A 96 14.53 21.48 -12.14
N LEU A 97 13.59 22.43 -12.22
CA LEU A 97 12.18 22.21 -11.97
C LEU A 97 11.39 22.39 -13.27
N ALA A 98 10.61 21.37 -13.65
CA ALA A 98 9.64 21.46 -14.72
C ALA A 98 8.25 21.75 -14.14
N SER A 99 7.51 22.67 -14.75
CA SER A 99 6.18 23.08 -14.30
C SER A 99 5.21 23.15 -15.48
N GLY A 100 4.04 22.51 -15.35
CA GLY A 100 2.99 22.48 -16.38
C GLY A 100 1.81 23.37 -16.00
N TYR A 101 1.41 24.26 -16.92
CA TYR A 101 0.27 25.17 -16.75
C TYR A 101 -0.76 24.99 -17.87
N ALA A 102 -2.02 25.35 -17.61
CA ALA A 102 -3.05 25.30 -18.64
C ALA A 102 -2.81 26.37 -19.71
N PHE A 103 -2.45 25.95 -20.91
CA PHE A 103 -2.46 26.81 -22.08
C PHE A 103 -3.78 26.63 -22.83
N LEU A 104 -4.73 27.52 -22.58
CA LEU A 104 -5.97 27.58 -23.37
C LEU A 104 -5.64 28.14 -24.75
N LYS A 105 -5.32 27.26 -25.70
CA LYS A 105 -5.33 27.62 -27.12
C LYS A 105 -6.75 28.09 -27.44
N LYS A 106 -6.92 29.40 -27.63
CA LYS A 106 -8.11 29.95 -28.27
C LYS A 106 -8.08 29.41 -29.70
N LEU A 107 -8.77 28.30 -29.92
CA LEU A 107 -8.99 27.74 -31.24
C LEU A 107 -9.64 28.85 -32.07
N LYS A 108 -8.87 29.47 -32.96
CA LYS A 108 -9.41 30.41 -33.94
C LYS A 108 -10.35 29.58 -34.83
N MET A 109 -11.61 29.98 -34.86
CA MET A 109 -12.66 29.45 -35.73
C MET A 109 -12.28 29.60 -37.20
#